data_AF-A0A562QMA3-F1
#
_entry.id   AF-A0A562QMA3-F1
#
_cell.length_a   1.000
_cell.length_b   1.000
_cell.length_c   1.000
_cell.angle_alpha   90.00
_cell.angle_beta   90.00
_cell.angle_gamma   90.00
#
_symmetry.space_group_name_H-M   'P 1'
#
loop_
_entity.id
_entity.type
_entity.pdbx_description
1 polymer ?
#
loop_
_entity_poly.entity_id
_entity_poly.type
_entity_poly.pdbx_seq_one_letter_code
_entity_poly.pdbx_strand_id
1 'polypeptide(L)'
;MIKKGLLLLISILLLSACNNNSDTSEQKELREKLIDITQLAGDFEVEKGDIDEAINEAASLGLQGEEKDWFVRSFLIFISAGKEIKTKEEVYEDSQLRMLYERTWQDLTFERYGVELDEERLQEIIEMTLNPIKEEQISSEQKEELEILFYLADALGYSIDEFFYRFDRHHYERWAIGEKLYPLLEEEYELKDNQEISNKYRMEVIDEIVKTQS
;
A
#
# COMPACT_ATOMS: atom_id res chain seq x y z
N MET A 1 -66.98 21.06 -0.27
CA MET A 1 -66.52 21.06 -1.67
C MET A 1 -65.04 21.43 -1.69
N ILE A 2 -64.19 20.44 -1.92
CA ILE A 2 -62.73 20.56 -2.05
C ILE A 2 -62.43 21.15 -3.42
N LYS A 3 -61.59 22.19 -3.52
CA LYS A 3 -60.59 22.35 -4.61
C LYS A 3 -59.79 23.66 -4.52
N LYS A 4 -58.48 23.47 -4.73
CA LYS A 4 -57.46 24.39 -5.28
C LYS A 4 -56.80 25.36 -4.32
N GLY A 5 -55.49 25.21 -4.18
CA GLY A 5 -54.62 26.27 -3.67
C GLY A 5 -53.34 25.83 -2.96
N LEU A 6 -52.82 24.62 -3.18
CA LEU A 6 -51.52 24.23 -2.61
C LEU A 6 -50.65 23.64 -3.71
N LEU A 7 -49.94 24.49 -4.44
CA LEU A 7 -48.88 24.09 -5.38
C LEU A 7 -48.07 25.33 -5.79
N LEU A 8 -47.21 25.80 -4.87
CA LEU A 8 -46.20 26.80 -5.20
C LEU A 8 -45.14 26.88 -4.09
N LEU A 9 -44.31 25.84 -3.93
CA LEU A 9 -43.08 25.93 -3.11
C LEU A 9 -42.12 24.72 -3.24
N ILE A 10 -41.99 24.12 -4.44
CA ILE A 10 -40.96 23.10 -4.69
C ILE A 10 -40.41 23.28 -6.11
N SER A 11 -39.63 24.33 -6.36
CA SER A 11 -38.91 24.46 -7.65
C SER A 11 -37.57 25.24 -7.57
N ILE A 12 -37.00 25.49 -6.39
CA ILE A 12 -35.75 26.27 -6.26
C ILE A 12 -34.66 25.52 -5.47
N LEU A 13 -34.57 24.19 -5.61
CA LEU A 13 -33.46 23.41 -5.02
C LEU A 13 -32.75 22.48 -6.02
N LEU A 14 -32.90 22.70 -7.33
CA LEU A 14 -32.28 21.87 -8.37
C LEU A 14 -31.17 22.58 -9.17
N LEU A 15 -30.54 23.62 -8.63
CA LEU A 15 -29.48 24.38 -9.35
C LEU A 15 -28.10 24.39 -8.66
N SER A 16 -27.80 23.43 -7.79
CA SER A 16 -26.45 23.31 -7.19
C SER A 16 -25.93 21.88 -7.17
N ALA A 17 -26.07 21.14 -8.27
CA ALA A 17 -25.46 19.81 -8.39
C ALA A 17 -25.09 19.46 -9.85
N CYS A 18 -24.36 20.35 -10.50
CA CYS A 18 -23.51 20.03 -11.66
C CYS A 18 -22.26 20.91 -11.54
N ASN A 19 -21.48 20.73 -10.47
CA ASN A 19 -20.10 21.18 -10.55
C ASN A 19 -19.38 20.09 -11.36
N ASN A 20 -18.95 20.43 -12.56
CA ASN A 20 -18.14 19.55 -13.38
C ASN A 20 -16.91 19.14 -12.55
N ASN A 21 -16.84 17.86 -12.16
CA ASN A 21 -15.68 17.24 -11.51
C ASN A 21 -14.49 17.28 -12.47
N SER A 22 -13.78 18.40 -12.52
CA SER A 22 -12.43 18.44 -13.07
C SER A 22 -11.48 18.60 -11.90
N ASP A 23 -10.63 17.58 -11.69
CA ASP A 23 -9.58 17.62 -10.68
C ASP A 23 -8.78 18.93 -10.77
N THR A 24 -8.47 19.52 -9.61
CA THR A 24 -7.55 20.65 -9.49
C THR A 24 -6.15 20.25 -9.96
N SER A 25 -5.27 21.22 -10.20
CA SER A 25 -3.88 20.93 -10.57
C SER A 25 -3.16 20.10 -9.50
N GLU A 26 -3.41 20.40 -8.23
CA GLU A 26 -2.82 19.71 -7.09
C GLU A 26 -3.34 18.27 -6.97
N GLN A 27 -4.65 18.05 -7.18
CA GLN A 27 -5.24 16.71 -7.20
C GLN A 27 -4.66 15.83 -8.31
N LYS A 28 -4.41 16.40 -9.49
CA LYS A 28 -3.78 15.68 -10.61
C LYS A 28 -2.34 15.28 -10.29
N GLU A 29 -1.57 16.20 -9.72
CA GLU A 29 -0.18 15.92 -9.33
C GLU A 29 -0.10 14.82 -8.25
N LEU A 30 -0.96 14.89 -7.23
CA LEU A 30 -1.03 13.84 -6.20
C LEU A 30 -1.43 12.48 -6.79
N ARG A 31 -2.43 12.47 -7.70
CA ARG A 31 -2.86 11.26 -8.39
C ARG A 31 -1.72 10.64 -9.19
N GLU A 32 -1.01 11.43 -9.99
CA GLU A 32 0.13 10.96 -10.79
C GLU A 32 1.23 10.39 -9.88
N LYS A 33 1.57 11.08 -8.80
CA LYS A 33 2.55 10.60 -7.81
C LYS A 33 2.12 9.28 -7.16
N LEU A 34 0.85 9.14 -6.78
CA LEU A 34 0.32 7.88 -6.23
C LEU A 34 0.35 6.73 -7.24
N ILE A 35 0.05 6.99 -8.51
CA ILE A 35 0.16 5.98 -9.57
C ILE A 35 1.62 5.53 -9.69
N ASP A 36 2.56 6.46 -9.77
CA ASP A 36 3.98 6.16 -9.95
C ASP A 36 4.52 5.30 -8.79
N ILE A 37 4.26 5.67 -7.54
CA ILE A 37 4.79 4.91 -6.39
C ILE A 37 4.12 3.53 -6.28
N THR A 38 2.83 3.40 -6.55
CA THR A 38 2.10 2.12 -6.39
C THR A 38 2.33 1.15 -7.54
N GLN A 39 2.83 1.62 -8.68
CA GLN A 39 3.26 0.80 -9.80
C GLN A 39 4.73 0.40 -9.74
N LEU A 40 5.55 1.18 -9.02
CA LEU A 40 6.96 0.86 -8.83
C LEU A 40 7.08 -0.41 -7.97
N ALA A 41 7.25 -1.54 -8.64
CA ALA A 41 7.65 -2.81 -8.06
C ALA A 41 9.15 -3.00 -8.33
N GLY A 42 9.88 -3.41 -7.31
CA GLY A 42 11.24 -3.89 -7.45
C GLY A 42 11.25 -5.40 -7.21
N ASP A 43 11.90 -6.15 -8.09
CA ASP A 43 12.42 -7.46 -7.69
C ASP A 43 13.48 -7.18 -6.62
N PHE A 44 13.46 -7.85 -5.47
CA PHE A 44 14.40 -7.59 -4.35
C PHE A 44 15.85 -8.01 -4.69
N GLU A 45 16.39 -7.57 -5.83
CA GLU A 45 17.81 -7.59 -6.14
C GLU A 45 18.45 -6.38 -5.47
N VAL A 46 18.74 -6.52 -4.18
CA VAL A 46 19.44 -5.52 -3.37
C VAL A 46 20.67 -6.15 -2.73
N GLU A 47 21.75 -5.38 -2.64
CA GLU A 47 22.97 -5.79 -1.96
C GLU A 47 23.02 -5.25 -0.53
N LYS A 48 23.92 -5.78 0.30
CA LYS A 48 24.12 -5.29 1.68
C LYS A 48 24.48 -3.80 1.73
N GLY A 49 25.21 -3.31 0.72
CA GLY A 49 25.56 -1.89 0.60
C GLY A 49 24.33 -1.00 0.42
N ASP A 50 23.33 -1.45 -0.34
CA ASP A 50 22.07 -0.72 -0.55
C ASP A 50 21.27 -0.62 0.75
N ILE A 51 21.28 -1.70 1.54
CA ILE A 51 20.65 -1.74 2.87
C ILE A 51 21.35 -0.76 3.82
N ASP A 52 22.68 -0.78 3.87
CA ASP A 52 23.45 0.14 4.72
C ASP A 52 23.18 1.61 4.33
N GLU A 53 23.12 1.90 3.04
CA GLU A 53 22.78 3.23 2.53
C GLU A 53 21.37 3.66 2.98
N ALA A 54 20.36 2.82 2.75
CA ALA A 54 18.98 3.11 3.17
C ALA A 54 18.86 3.37 4.68
N ILE A 55 19.55 2.58 5.51
CA ILE A 55 19.57 2.73 6.97
C ILE A 55 20.25 4.04 7.39
N ASN A 56 21.39 4.36 6.77
CA ASN A 56 22.12 5.61 7.04
C ASN A 56 21.32 6.84 6.63
N GLU A 57 20.65 6.80 5.48
CA GLU A 57 19.80 7.90 5.03
C GLU A 57 18.60 8.11 5.95
N ALA A 58 17.93 7.03 6.38
CA ALA A 58 16.86 7.10 7.37
C ALA A 58 17.34 7.71 8.70
N ALA A 59 18.52 7.28 9.17
CA ALA A 59 19.12 7.81 10.39
C ALA A 59 19.50 9.30 10.25
N SER A 60 19.97 9.73 9.08
CA SER A 60 20.33 11.13 8.81
C SER A 60 19.12 12.08 8.85
N LEU A 61 17.93 11.55 8.54
CA LEU A 61 16.64 12.23 8.67
C LEU A 61 16.05 12.13 10.09
N GLY A 62 16.68 11.36 10.97
CA GLY A 62 16.20 11.13 12.34
C GLY A 62 14.95 10.26 12.42
N LEU A 63 14.65 9.48 11.37
CA LEU A 63 13.46 8.63 11.31
C LEU A 63 13.59 7.47 12.29
N GLN A 64 12.48 7.08 12.92
CA GLN A 64 12.40 5.99 13.89
C GLN A 64 11.10 5.19 13.69
N GLY A 65 11.06 3.96 14.20
CA GLY A 65 9.87 3.12 14.18
C GLY A 65 9.30 2.90 12.77
N GLU A 66 7.98 2.96 12.63
CA GLU A 66 7.27 2.72 11.37
C GLU A 66 7.72 3.65 10.23
N GLU A 67 8.03 4.92 10.52
CA GLU A 67 8.52 5.86 9.49
C GLU A 67 9.90 5.45 8.94
N LYS A 68 10.80 4.96 9.80
CA LYS A 68 12.09 4.40 9.38
C LYS A 68 11.86 3.18 8.49
N ASP A 69 10.95 2.29 8.88
CA ASP A 69 10.68 1.05 8.15
C ASP A 69 10.12 1.33 6.75
N TRP A 70 9.15 2.23 6.64
CA TRP A 70 8.60 2.66 5.35
C TRP A 70 9.62 3.39 4.47
N PHE A 71 10.46 4.24 5.06
CA PHE A 71 11.54 4.90 4.34
C PHE A 71 12.52 3.89 3.76
N VAL A 72 13.05 2.98 4.59
CA VAL A 72 14.04 1.97 4.17
C VAL A 72 13.46 1.11 3.05
N ARG A 73 12.21 0.63 3.20
CA ARG A 73 11.53 -0.10 2.14
C ARG A 73 11.45 0.70 0.84
N SER A 74 11.04 1.96 0.92
CA SER A 74 10.84 2.79 -0.26
C SER A 74 12.16 3.08 -0.96
N PHE A 75 13.23 3.29 -0.19
CA PHE A 75 14.59 3.46 -0.70
C PHE A 75 15.06 2.21 -1.46
N LEU A 76 14.90 1.03 -0.87
CA LEU A 76 15.26 -0.25 -1.50
C LEU A 76 14.43 -0.55 -2.75
N ILE A 77 13.13 -0.18 -2.77
CA ILE A 77 12.29 -0.27 -3.97
C ILE A 77 12.82 0.63 -5.09
N PHE A 78 13.31 1.84 -4.77
CA PHE A 78 13.87 2.72 -5.79
C PHE A 78 15.13 2.13 -6.41
N ILE A 79 16.04 1.61 -5.58
CA ILE A 79 17.27 0.98 -6.05
C ILE A 79 16.94 -0.20 -6.96
N SER A 80 16.15 -1.15 -6.47
CA SER A 80 15.78 -2.37 -7.22
C SER A 80 15.03 -2.06 -8.52
N ALA A 81 14.18 -1.04 -8.53
CA ALA A 81 13.47 -0.62 -9.75
C ALA A 81 14.34 0.22 -10.70
N GLY A 82 15.60 0.51 -10.37
CA GLY A 82 16.48 1.38 -11.15
C GLY A 82 15.99 2.84 -11.20
N LYS A 83 15.16 3.26 -10.25
CA LYS A 83 14.68 4.65 -10.13
C LYS A 83 15.79 5.51 -9.53
N GLU A 84 16.14 6.57 -10.24
CA GLU A 84 17.12 7.55 -9.75
C GLU A 84 16.59 8.23 -8.47
N ILE A 85 17.37 8.13 -7.38
CA ILE A 85 17.12 8.86 -6.13
C ILE A 85 17.79 10.23 -6.24
N LYS A 86 17.02 11.31 -6.40
CA LYS A 86 17.59 12.66 -6.48
C LYS A 86 17.92 13.21 -5.10
N THR A 87 17.02 12.96 -4.13
CA THR A 87 17.15 13.40 -2.74
C THR A 87 16.52 12.38 -1.80
N LYS A 88 17.02 12.29 -0.57
CA LYS A 88 16.39 11.47 0.48
C LYS A 88 15.03 12.03 0.90
N GLU A 89 14.80 13.33 0.79
CA GLU A 89 13.51 13.95 1.08
C GLU A 89 12.42 13.48 0.10
N GLU A 90 12.76 13.29 -1.18
CA GLU A 90 11.85 12.68 -2.17
C GLU A 90 11.46 11.25 -1.78
N VAL A 91 12.42 10.42 -1.36
CA VAL A 91 12.15 9.06 -0.89
C VAL A 91 11.27 9.07 0.37
N TYR A 92 11.52 10.02 1.28
CA TYR A 92 10.70 10.18 2.47
C TYR A 92 9.25 10.54 2.11
N GLU A 93 9.03 11.54 1.25
CA GLU A 93 7.67 11.89 0.80
C GLU A 93 6.96 10.70 0.12
N ASP A 94 7.64 9.98 -0.76
CA ASP A 94 7.09 8.79 -1.42
C ASP A 94 6.78 7.68 -0.40
N SER A 95 7.60 7.51 0.64
CA SER A 95 7.34 6.55 1.72
C SER A 95 6.09 6.89 2.53
N GLN A 96 5.84 8.18 2.78
CA GLN A 96 4.64 8.62 3.48
C GLN A 96 3.38 8.40 2.62
N LEU A 97 3.48 8.63 1.32
CA LEU A 97 2.38 8.34 0.39
C LEU A 97 2.10 6.84 0.25
N ARG A 98 3.13 5.98 0.27
CA ARG A 98 2.94 4.52 0.31
C ARG A 98 2.23 4.08 1.59
N MET A 99 2.67 4.59 2.74
CA MET A 99 2.04 4.30 4.02
C MET A 99 0.57 4.76 4.05
N LEU A 100 0.29 5.96 3.52
CA LEU A 100 -1.09 6.45 3.36
C LEU A 100 -1.90 5.53 2.44
N TYR A 101 -1.32 5.13 1.31
CA TYR A 101 -1.97 4.22 0.36
C TYR A 101 -2.31 2.87 0.98
N GLU A 102 -1.42 2.25 1.75
CA GLU A 102 -1.71 1.00 2.44
C GLU A 102 -2.86 1.12 3.44
N ARG A 103 -2.86 2.20 4.23
CA ARG A 103 -3.94 2.45 5.20
C ARG A 103 -5.26 2.66 4.49
N THR A 104 -5.31 3.50 3.46
CA THR A 104 -6.54 3.73 2.68
C THR A 104 -6.99 2.47 1.93
N TRP A 105 -6.07 1.62 1.48
CA TRP A 105 -6.40 0.34 0.87
C TRP A 105 -7.14 -0.57 1.87
N GLN A 106 -6.66 -0.66 3.11
CA GLN A 106 -7.31 -1.45 4.16
C GLN A 106 -8.66 -0.84 4.58
N ASP A 107 -8.69 0.47 4.83
CA ASP A 107 -9.90 1.19 5.23
C ASP A 107 -11.00 1.05 4.16
N LEU A 108 -10.66 1.29 2.89
CA LEU A 108 -11.62 1.16 1.79
C LEU A 108 -12.10 -0.28 1.61
N THR A 109 -11.21 -1.27 1.82
CA THR A 109 -11.56 -2.69 1.78
C THR A 109 -12.65 -3.00 2.82
N PHE A 110 -12.47 -2.52 4.04
CA PHE A 110 -13.47 -2.69 5.10
C PHE A 110 -14.75 -1.91 4.82
N GLU A 111 -14.65 -0.61 4.58
CA GLU A 111 -15.81 0.29 4.48
C GLU A 111 -16.71 -0.05 3.29
N ARG A 112 -16.12 -0.41 2.14
CA ARG A 112 -16.88 -0.65 0.91
C ARG A 112 -17.25 -2.10 0.69
N TYR A 113 -16.37 -3.04 1.07
CA TYR A 113 -16.55 -4.46 0.79
C TYR A 113 -16.83 -5.30 2.04
N GLY A 114 -16.79 -4.70 3.24
CA GLY A 114 -17.04 -5.39 4.50
C GLY A 114 -15.99 -6.46 4.82
N VAL A 115 -14.81 -6.39 4.21
CA VAL A 115 -13.73 -7.34 4.43
C VAL A 115 -12.81 -6.79 5.51
N GLU A 116 -12.82 -7.44 6.66
CA GLU A 116 -11.91 -7.15 7.78
C GLU A 116 -10.68 -8.06 7.72
N LEU A 117 -9.56 -7.57 8.28
CA LEU A 117 -8.37 -8.39 8.52
C LEU A 117 -8.69 -9.48 9.55
N ASP A 118 -8.39 -10.72 9.19
CA ASP A 118 -8.52 -11.89 10.05
C ASP A 118 -7.15 -12.20 10.67
N GLU A 119 -6.96 -11.81 11.94
CA GLU A 119 -5.66 -11.92 12.63
C GLU A 119 -5.18 -13.37 12.79
N GLU A 120 -6.11 -14.32 12.96
CA GLU A 120 -5.75 -15.75 13.02
C GLU A 120 -5.21 -16.21 11.67
N ARG A 121 -5.91 -15.85 10.57
CA ARG A 121 -5.45 -16.18 9.22
C ARG A 121 -4.14 -15.49 8.85
N LEU A 122 -3.94 -14.24 9.28
CA LEU A 122 -2.69 -13.52 9.08
C LEU A 122 -1.53 -14.23 9.77
N GLN A 123 -1.73 -14.66 11.02
CA GLN A 123 -0.71 -15.42 11.76
C GLN A 123 -0.36 -16.72 11.04
N GLU A 124 -1.36 -17.48 10.59
CA GLU A 124 -1.13 -18.70 9.80
C GLU A 124 -0.27 -18.43 8.55
N ILE A 125 -0.59 -17.37 7.80
CA ILE A 125 0.15 -16.98 6.58
C ILE A 125 1.61 -16.64 6.91
N ILE A 126 1.85 -15.87 7.96
CA ILE A 126 3.20 -15.50 8.41
C ILE A 126 3.97 -16.77 8.81
N GLU A 127 3.36 -17.65 9.60
CA GLU A 127 3.98 -18.90 10.05
C GLU A 127 4.27 -19.86 8.90
N MET A 128 3.39 -19.96 7.90
CA MET A 128 3.61 -20.75 6.68
C MET A 128 4.85 -20.27 5.92
N THR A 129 5.11 -18.96 5.91
CA THR A 129 6.31 -18.39 5.27
C THR A 129 7.55 -18.54 6.13
N LEU A 130 7.43 -18.33 7.44
CA LEU A 130 8.56 -18.24 8.37
C LEU A 130 9.08 -19.62 8.84
N ASN A 131 8.21 -20.61 9.02
CA ASN A 131 8.60 -21.92 9.58
C ASN A 131 9.64 -22.65 8.71
N PRO A 132 9.52 -22.71 7.36
CA PRO A 132 10.54 -23.34 6.53
C PRO A 132 11.94 -22.70 6.71
N ILE A 133 11.99 -21.38 6.90
CA ILE A 133 13.23 -20.64 7.14
C ILE A 133 13.85 -21.04 8.48
N LYS A 134 13.03 -21.09 9.54
CA LYS A 134 13.47 -21.43 10.91
C LYS A 134 13.91 -22.88 11.06
N GLU A 135 13.21 -23.79 10.41
CA GLU A 135 13.49 -25.23 10.48
C GLU A 135 14.62 -25.66 9.52
N GLU A 136 15.28 -24.70 8.87
CA GLU A 136 16.29 -24.90 7.83
C GLU A 136 15.81 -25.83 6.69
N GLN A 137 14.51 -25.85 6.42
CA GLN A 137 13.89 -26.63 5.34
C GLN A 137 13.93 -25.87 4.01
N ILE A 138 15.08 -25.25 3.74
CA ILE A 138 15.34 -24.40 2.58
C ILE A 138 16.52 -24.96 1.78
N SER A 139 16.47 -24.80 0.46
CA SER A 139 17.55 -25.20 -0.43
C SER A 139 18.81 -24.34 -0.20
N SER A 140 19.96 -24.79 -0.71
CA SER A 140 21.18 -23.98 -0.68
C SER A 140 21.06 -22.69 -1.48
N GLU A 141 20.28 -22.68 -2.57
CA GLU A 141 19.99 -21.49 -3.38
C GLU A 141 19.15 -20.49 -2.57
N GLN A 142 18.12 -21.00 -1.87
CA GLN A 142 17.28 -20.18 -0.99
C GLN A 142 18.07 -19.61 0.20
N LYS A 143 19.11 -20.31 0.69
CA LYS A 143 19.97 -19.80 1.76
C LYS A 143 20.74 -18.54 1.35
N GLU A 144 21.12 -18.40 0.08
CA GLU A 144 21.81 -17.21 -0.44
C GLU A 144 20.85 -16.01 -0.52
N GLU A 145 19.65 -16.22 -1.06
CA GLU A 145 18.59 -15.20 -1.10
C GLU A 145 18.19 -14.73 0.31
N LEU A 146 18.12 -15.65 1.27
CA LEU A 146 17.78 -15.34 2.65
C LEU A 146 18.91 -14.60 3.39
N GLU A 147 20.16 -14.64 2.91
CA GLU A 147 21.26 -13.91 3.56
C GLU A 147 21.00 -12.40 3.56
N ILE A 148 20.49 -11.87 2.45
CA ILE A 148 20.10 -10.45 2.33
C ILE A 148 18.93 -10.13 3.25
N LEU A 149 17.94 -11.03 3.34
CA LEU A 149 16.80 -10.87 4.24
C LEU A 149 17.22 -10.82 5.71
N PHE A 150 18.08 -11.76 6.14
CA PHE A 150 18.62 -11.77 7.50
C PHE A 150 19.45 -10.52 7.80
N TYR A 151 20.24 -10.06 6.82
CA TYR A 151 21.01 -8.83 6.95
C TYR A 151 20.11 -7.61 7.12
N LEU A 152 19.05 -7.49 6.31
CA LEU A 152 18.08 -6.40 6.42
C LEU A 152 17.38 -6.41 7.78
N ALA A 153 16.95 -7.58 8.26
CA ALA A 153 16.34 -7.71 9.59
C ALA A 153 17.29 -7.24 10.69
N ASP A 154 18.55 -7.69 10.69
CA ASP A 154 19.56 -7.29 11.68
C ASP A 154 19.87 -5.78 11.60
N ALA A 155 20.05 -5.23 10.40
CA ALA A 155 20.33 -3.81 10.18
C ALA A 155 19.17 -2.90 10.65
N LEU A 156 17.92 -3.38 10.54
CA LEU A 156 16.75 -2.71 11.09
C LEU A 156 16.65 -2.82 12.61
N GLY A 157 17.34 -3.78 13.21
CA GLY A 157 17.31 -4.08 14.65
C GLY A 157 16.22 -5.08 15.04
N TYR A 158 15.79 -5.93 14.11
CA TYR A 158 14.75 -6.93 14.31
C TYR A 158 15.35 -8.35 14.33
N SER A 159 14.77 -9.22 15.15
CA SER A 159 14.85 -10.66 14.87
C SER A 159 14.10 -11.00 13.59
N ILE A 160 14.38 -12.15 12.98
CA ILE A 160 13.65 -12.57 11.77
C ILE A 160 12.14 -12.70 12.03
N ASP A 161 11.74 -13.11 13.25
CA ASP A 161 10.34 -13.07 13.67
C ASP A 161 9.76 -11.65 13.60
N GLU A 162 10.40 -10.71 14.31
CA GLU A 162 9.92 -9.33 14.36
C GLU A 162 9.91 -8.68 12.98
N PHE A 163 10.85 -9.03 12.11
CA PHE A 163 10.87 -8.55 10.73
C PHE A 163 9.57 -8.92 9.99
N PHE A 164 9.15 -10.18 10.05
CA PHE A 164 7.90 -10.64 9.39
C PHE A 164 6.66 -10.05 10.06
N TYR A 165 6.65 -9.94 11.39
CA TYR A 165 5.50 -9.44 12.15
C TYR A 165 5.40 -7.90 12.22
N ARG A 166 6.44 -7.16 11.81
CA ARG A 166 6.44 -5.69 11.86
C ARG A 166 6.78 -5.06 10.52
N PHE A 167 7.98 -5.31 10.01
CA PHE A 167 8.47 -4.67 8.80
C PHE A 167 7.70 -5.14 7.55
N ASP A 168 7.53 -6.45 7.40
CA ASP A 168 6.87 -7.07 6.23
C ASP A 168 5.36 -7.31 6.41
N ARG A 169 4.81 -7.01 7.59
CA ARG A 169 3.44 -7.38 7.98
C ARG A 169 2.38 -7.01 6.92
N HIS A 170 2.45 -5.81 6.34
CA HIS A 170 1.48 -5.35 5.34
C HIS A 170 1.41 -6.22 4.08
N HIS A 171 2.51 -6.90 3.69
CA HIS A 171 2.47 -7.86 2.58
C HIS A 171 1.56 -9.05 2.92
N TYR A 172 1.67 -9.55 4.15
CA TYR A 172 0.85 -10.65 4.64
C TYR A 172 -0.59 -10.22 4.94
N GLU A 173 -0.81 -8.98 5.40
CA GLU A 173 -2.15 -8.41 5.54
C GLU A 173 -2.86 -8.33 4.19
N ARG A 174 -2.17 -7.86 3.13
CA ARG A 174 -2.72 -7.87 1.78
C ARG A 174 -3.07 -9.26 1.29
N TRP A 175 -2.24 -10.26 1.58
CA TRP A 175 -2.56 -11.64 1.25
C TRP A 175 -3.82 -12.09 2.01
N ALA A 176 -3.84 -11.96 3.34
CA ALA A 176 -4.96 -12.38 4.17
C ALA A 176 -6.29 -11.73 3.76
N ILE A 177 -6.28 -10.41 3.52
CA ILE A 177 -7.44 -9.65 3.05
C ILE A 177 -7.80 -10.06 1.61
N GLY A 178 -6.80 -10.21 0.75
CA GLY A 178 -6.95 -10.54 -0.66
C GLY A 178 -7.70 -11.85 -0.92
N GLU A 179 -7.52 -12.87 -0.07
CA GLU A 179 -8.25 -14.15 -0.17
C GLU A 179 -9.77 -13.96 -0.14
N LYS A 180 -10.27 -12.94 0.58
CA LYS A 180 -11.71 -12.61 0.69
C LYS A 180 -12.11 -11.48 -0.26
N LEU A 181 -11.24 -10.50 -0.48
CA LEU A 181 -11.52 -9.31 -1.29
C LEU A 181 -11.60 -9.60 -2.79
N TYR A 182 -10.63 -10.33 -3.36
CA TYR A 182 -10.56 -10.51 -4.82
C TYR A 182 -11.80 -11.17 -5.45
N PRO A 183 -12.43 -12.19 -4.84
CA PRO A 183 -13.68 -12.74 -5.34
C PRO A 183 -14.82 -11.70 -5.40
N LEU A 184 -14.89 -10.79 -4.43
CA LEU A 184 -15.88 -9.70 -4.42
C LEU A 184 -15.59 -8.67 -5.51
N LEU A 185 -14.31 -8.35 -5.74
CA LEU A 185 -13.91 -7.44 -6.81
C LEU A 185 -14.13 -8.03 -8.21
N GLU A 186 -13.92 -9.33 -8.39
CA GLU A 186 -14.26 -10.04 -9.65
C GLU A 186 -15.76 -9.89 -9.97
N GLU A 187 -16.63 -10.06 -8.97
CA GLU A 187 -18.08 -9.89 -9.12
C GLU A 187 -18.46 -8.42 -9.37
N GLU A 188 -17.97 -7.49 -8.54
CA GLU A 188 -18.28 -6.04 -8.63
C GLU A 188 -17.80 -5.43 -9.96
N TYR A 189 -16.65 -5.85 -10.45
CA TYR A 189 -16.06 -5.28 -11.66
C TYR A 189 -16.44 -6.00 -12.94
N GLU A 190 -17.04 -7.18 -12.85
CA GLU A 190 -17.31 -8.08 -13.98
C GLU A 190 -16.02 -8.41 -14.78
N LEU A 191 -14.90 -8.54 -14.07
CA LEU A 191 -13.57 -8.83 -14.63
C LEU A 191 -13.07 -10.18 -14.14
N LYS A 192 -12.29 -10.89 -14.97
CA LYS A 192 -11.68 -12.19 -14.61
C LYS A 192 -10.16 -12.17 -14.54
N ASP A 193 -9.56 -11.11 -15.08
CA ASP A 193 -8.12 -10.96 -15.08
C ASP A 193 -7.68 -10.32 -13.75
N ASN A 194 -6.85 -11.03 -12.98
CA ASN A 194 -6.41 -10.56 -11.66
C ASN A 194 -5.63 -9.24 -11.74
N GLN A 195 -4.89 -9.00 -12.82
CA GLN A 195 -4.14 -7.76 -12.99
C GLN A 195 -5.08 -6.59 -13.26
N GLU A 196 -6.11 -6.78 -14.11
CA GLU A 196 -7.15 -5.77 -14.34
C GLU A 196 -7.95 -5.46 -13.08
N ILE A 197 -8.35 -6.49 -12.31
CA ILE A 197 -9.02 -6.33 -11.02
C ILE A 197 -8.17 -5.51 -10.05
N SER A 198 -6.90 -5.92 -9.87
CA SER A 198 -5.94 -5.23 -9.00
C SER A 198 -5.72 -3.77 -9.42
N ASN A 199 -5.55 -3.54 -10.72
CA ASN A 199 -5.38 -2.19 -11.27
C ASN A 199 -6.61 -1.32 -11.02
N LYS A 200 -7.82 -1.86 -11.20
CA LYS A 200 -9.06 -1.11 -10.98
C LYS A 200 -9.24 -0.76 -9.51
N TYR A 201 -9.02 -1.71 -8.61
CA TYR A 201 -9.12 -1.44 -7.17
C TYR A 201 -8.06 -0.44 -6.69
N ARG A 202 -6.83 -0.54 -7.18
CA ARG A 202 -5.79 0.48 -6.93
C ARG A 202 -6.24 1.88 -7.32
N MET A 203 -6.88 2.03 -8.48
CA MET A 203 -7.39 3.34 -8.90
C MET A 203 -8.48 3.87 -7.96
N GLU A 204 -9.34 3.00 -7.43
CA GLU A 204 -10.35 3.41 -6.43
C GLU A 204 -9.71 3.87 -5.12
N VAL A 205 -8.66 3.21 -4.66
CA VAL A 205 -7.90 3.65 -3.48
C VAL A 205 -7.25 5.01 -3.73
N ILE A 206 -6.63 5.21 -4.90
CA ILE A 206 -6.04 6.50 -5.30
C ILE A 206 -7.12 7.60 -5.35
N ASP A 207 -8.28 7.29 -5.92
CA ASP A 207 -9.42 8.23 -5.99
C ASP A 207 -9.85 8.67 -4.59
N GLU A 208 -9.91 7.74 -3.63
CA GLU A 208 -10.29 8.06 -2.25
C GLU A 208 -9.24 8.93 -1.55
N ILE A 209 -7.94 8.66 -1.76
CA ILE A 209 -6.87 9.52 -1.22
C ILE A 209 -6.96 10.93 -1.80
N VAL A 210 -7.07 11.05 -3.12
CA VAL A 210 -7.15 12.35 -3.79
C VAL A 210 -8.36 13.14 -3.29
N LYS A 211 -9.52 12.47 -3.11
CA LYS A 211 -10.75 13.08 -2.60
C LYS A 211 -10.65 13.53 -1.14
N THR A 212 -9.89 12.82 -0.29
CA THR A 212 -9.77 13.13 1.15
C THR A 212 -8.69 14.15 1.47
N GLN A 213 -7.68 14.30 0.60
CA GLN A 213 -6.58 15.26 0.75
C GLN A 213 -6.83 16.62 0.09
N SER A 214 -8.03 16.84 -0.48
CA SER A 214 -8.39 18.06 -1.23
C SER A 214 -9.47 18.92 -0.57
#